data_AF-A0A067FLH7-F1
#
_entry.id   AF-A0A067FLH7-F1
#
_cell.length_a   1.000
_cell.length_b   1.000
_cell.length_c   1.000
_cell.angle_alpha   90.00
_cell.angle_beta   90.00
_cell.angle_gamma   90.00
#
_symmetry.space_group_name_H-M   'P 1'
#
loop_
_entity.id
_entity.type
_entity.pdbx_description
1 polymer ?
#
loop_
_entity_poly.entity_id
_entity_poly.type
_entity_poly.pdbx_seq_one_letter_code
_entity_poly.pdbx_strand_id
1 'polypeptide(L)'
;MRCKNPTLCSGRGTRVILTDLNHSNQTDFVISSRAFMALSNQGKGQDILKLGVVDVEYKRVPCEYKNQNLAVRVEESSQKPNYLAVKVLYQGGQTEMVAMDVAQVGSSNWGYMSRNYGAVWDTSRVPNGALQFRFVVTSGYDGKWIWAKNVLPADWKPGMIYNSGVQITDIAKEGCSESECGDGSWK
;
A
#
# COMPACT_ATOMS: atom_id res chain seq x y z
N MET A 1 7.26 13.91 -0.58
CA MET A 1 8.35 14.28 0.34
C MET A 1 9.21 15.36 -0.32
N ARG A 2 9.52 16.44 0.39
CA ARG A 2 10.44 17.52 -0.03
C ARG A 2 11.52 17.68 1.03
N CYS A 3 12.77 17.93 0.64
CA CYS A 3 13.79 18.34 1.60
C CYS A 3 13.84 19.87 1.72
N LYS A 4 14.30 20.37 2.87
CA LYS A 4 14.15 21.79 3.26
C LYS A 4 15.30 22.70 2.85
N ASN A 5 16.47 22.16 2.46
CA ASN A 5 17.62 22.99 2.08
C ASN A 5 17.43 23.60 0.68
N PRO A 6 17.17 24.92 0.53
CA PRO A 6 16.80 25.52 -0.75
C PRO A 6 17.92 25.50 -1.80
N THR A 7 19.18 25.37 -1.38
CA THR A 7 20.34 25.34 -2.29
C THR A 7 20.54 23.96 -2.94
N LEU A 8 20.04 22.90 -2.30
CA LEU A 8 20.23 21.52 -2.74
C LEU A 8 18.92 20.87 -3.18
N CYS A 9 17.81 21.22 -2.52
CA CYS A 9 16.53 20.55 -2.64
C CYS A 9 15.69 21.09 -3.79
N SER A 10 15.01 20.18 -4.46
CA SER A 10 13.96 20.50 -5.42
C SER A 10 12.68 20.88 -4.68
N GLY A 11 12.09 22.02 -5.04
CA GLY A 11 10.78 22.46 -4.52
C GLY A 11 9.61 21.55 -4.93
N ARG A 12 9.80 20.66 -5.91
CA ARG A 12 8.78 19.67 -6.33
C ARG A 12 8.76 18.45 -5.42
N GLY A 13 9.91 18.07 -4.85
CA GLY A 13 10.08 16.84 -4.09
C GLY A 13 9.88 15.56 -4.91
N THR A 14 9.72 14.45 -4.20
CA THR A 14 9.54 13.12 -4.78
C THR A 14 8.41 12.35 -4.08
N ARG A 15 7.76 11.45 -4.84
CA ARG A 15 6.78 10.50 -4.30
C ARG A 15 7.54 9.23 -3.88
N VAL A 16 7.26 8.75 -2.68
CA VAL A 16 7.85 7.52 -2.13
C VAL A 16 6.72 6.58 -1.74
N ILE A 17 6.94 5.28 -1.92
CA ILE A 17 6.03 4.22 -1.48
C ILE A 17 6.69 3.57 -0.27
N LEU A 18 5.93 3.43 0.82
CA LEU A 18 6.39 2.73 2.01
C LEU A 18 6.28 1.22 1.77
N THR A 19 7.41 0.53 1.88
CA THR A 19 7.50 -0.92 1.61
C THR A 19 8.11 -1.69 2.78
N ASP A 20 8.59 -1.01 3.81
CA ASP A 20 9.31 -1.61 4.92
C ASP A 20 9.13 -0.80 6.21
N LEU A 21 9.56 -1.36 7.34
CA LEU A 21 9.52 -0.77 8.66
C LEU A 21 10.94 -0.57 9.20
N ASN A 22 11.26 0.68 9.57
CA ASN A 22 12.44 0.96 10.37
C ASN A 22 12.09 0.82 11.86
N HIS A 23 12.78 -0.05 12.59
CA HIS A 23 12.52 -0.32 14.02
C HIS A 23 13.11 0.73 14.98
N SER A 24 13.60 1.86 14.46
CA SER A 24 14.06 2.98 15.30
C SER A 24 12.86 3.69 15.94
N ASN A 25 13.05 4.18 17.16
CA ASN A 25 12.08 5.06 17.84
C ASN A 25 12.15 6.52 17.35
N GLN A 26 13.03 6.82 16.40
CA GLN A 26 13.12 8.13 15.77
C GLN A 26 12.06 8.27 14.68
N THR A 27 11.64 9.50 14.38
CA THR A 27 10.62 9.80 13.38
C THR A 27 11.17 9.89 11.95
N ASP A 28 12.29 9.20 11.69
CA ASP A 28 13.05 9.33 10.45
C ASP A 28 12.53 8.40 9.34
N PHE A 29 12.47 8.93 8.12
CA PHE A 29 12.25 8.11 6.93
C PHE A 29 13.57 7.56 6.41
N VAL A 30 13.75 6.24 6.48
CA VAL A 30 14.80 5.55 5.75
C VAL A 30 14.29 5.27 4.34
N ILE A 31 14.86 5.97 3.35
CA ILE A 31 14.46 5.83 1.95
C ILE A 31 15.63 5.35 1.09
N SER A 32 15.33 4.69 -0.03
CA SER A 32 16.36 4.25 -0.97
C SER A 32 17.22 5.42 -1.45
N SER A 33 18.50 5.15 -1.79
CA SER A 33 19.40 6.17 -2.34
C SER A 33 18.83 6.85 -3.58
N ARG A 34 18.06 6.12 -4.40
CA ARG A 34 17.33 6.67 -5.54
C ARG A 34 16.30 7.72 -5.12
N ALA A 35 15.49 7.42 -4.10
CA ALA A 35 14.49 8.35 -3.58
C ALA A 35 15.16 9.57 -2.92
N PHE A 36 16.26 9.35 -2.19
CA PHE A 36 17.01 10.41 -1.52
C PHE A 36 17.63 11.39 -2.53
N MET A 37 18.29 10.89 -3.58
CA MET A 37 18.78 11.74 -4.67
C MET A 37 17.66 12.51 -5.37
N ALA A 38 16.48 11.91 -5.53
CA ALA A 38 15.34 12.55 -6.19
C ALA A 38 14.73 13.72 -5.40
N LEU A 39 15.15 13.93 -4.13
CA LEU A 39 14.80 15.14 -3.37
C LEU A 39 15.60 16.37 -3.81
N SER A 40 16.73 16.17 -4.51
CA SER A 40 17.65 17.25 -4.90
C SER A 40 17.32 17.88 -6.25
N ASN A 41 17.88 19.06 -6.51
CA ASN A 41 17.91 19.70 -7.81
C ASN A 41 18.69 18.85 -8.83
N GLN A 42 18.42 19.07 -10.12
CA GLN A 42 19.11 18.35 -11.19
C GLN A 42 20.64 18.54 -11.06
N GLY A 43 21.39 17.42 -11.08
CA GLY A 43 22.84 17.41 -10.90
C GLY A 43 23.33 17.41 -9.44
N LYS A 44 22.44 17.58 -8.45
CA LYS A 44 22.79 17.62 -7.01
C LYS A 44 22.59 16.31 -6.26
N GLY A 45 22.30 15.21 -6.97
CA GLY A 45 22.06 13.90 -6.36
C GLY A 45 23.23 13.37 -5.52
N GLN A 46 24.46 13.52 -6.00
CA GLN A 46 25.64 13.10 -5.24
C GLN A 46 25.91 14.03 -4.04
N ASP A 47 25.61 15.32 -4.17
CA ASP A 47 25.79 16.29 -3.09
C ASP A 47 24.84 16.00 -1.93
N ILE A 48 23.56 15.70 -2.22
CA ILE A 48 22.60 15.35 -1.16
C ILE A 48 22.96 14.01 -0.51
N LEU A 49 23.40 13.00 -1.27
CA LEU A 49 23.81 11.69 -0.72
C LEU A 49 24.95 11.81 0.31
N LYS A 50 25.91 12.71 0.07
CA LYS A 50 27.03 12.94 1.00
C LYS A 50 26.60 13.48 2.36
N LEU A 51 25.44 14.14 2.45
CA LEU A 51 24.92 14.63 3.73
C LEU A 51 24.44 13.49 4.64
N GLY A 52 24.01 12.36 4.07
CA GLY A 52 23.45 11.22 4.79
C GLY A 52 22.05 11.45 5.35
N VAL A 53 21.82 12.59 6.02
CA VAL A 53 20.56 12.99 6.64
C VAL A 53 20.20 14.40 6.22
N VAL A 54 18.92 14.64 5.93
CA VAL A 54 18.38 15.98 5.64
C VAL A 54 17.00 16.15 6.26
N ASP A 55 16.68 17.37 6.67
CA ASP A 55 15.32 17.70 7.09
C ASP A 55 14.36 17.63 5.91
N VAL A 56 13.23 16.97 6.13
CA VAL A 56 12.17 16.83 5.14
C VAL A 56 10.84 17.34 5.67
N GLU A 57 9.96 17.63 4.73
CA GLU A 57 8.53 17.70 4.95
C GLU A 57 7.85 16.66 4.04
N TYR A 58 6.75 16.11 4.51
CA TYR A 58 6.02 15.08 3.79
C TYR A 58 4.53 15.24 4.02
N LYS A 59 3.77 14.69 3.08
CA LYS A 59 2.34 14.48 3.21
C LYS A 59 1.98 13.18 2.51
N ARG A 60 0.98 12.49 3.02
CA ARG A 60 0.42 11.32 2.35
C ARG A 60 -0.31 11.81 1.10
N VAL A 61 -0.20 11.06 0.01
CA VAL A 61 -0.87 11.38 -1.26
C VAL A 61 -1.46 10.10 -1.83
N PRO A 62 -2.52 10.18 -2.65
CA PRO A 62 -3.09 9.00 -3.29
C PRO A 62 -2.07 8.30 -4.20
N CYS A 63 -2.00 6.97 -4.08
CA CYS A 63 -1.26 6.13 -5.01
C CYS A 63 -2.08 5.92 -6.28
N GLU A 64 -1.49 6.25 -7.43
CA GLU A 64 -2.13 6.12 -8.74
C GLU A 64 -1.40 5.05 -9.57
N TYR A 65 -2.06 3.91 -9.78
CA TYR A 65 -1.54 2.83 -10.62
C TYR A 65 -2.31 2.81 -11.95
N LYS A 66 -1.75 3.48 -12.97
CA LYS A 66 -2.38 3.54 -14.30
C LYS A 66 -2.37 2.17 -14.96
N ASN A 67 -3.52 1.77 -15.52
CA ASN A 67 -3.72 0.48 -16.21
C ASN A 67 -3.39 -0.75 -15.35
N GLN A 68 -3.39 -0.58 -14.03
CA GLN A 68 -2.99 -1.61 -13.09
C GLN A 68 -3.99 -1.63 -11.94
N ASN A 69 -4.78 -2.69 -11.89
CA ASN A 69 -5.67 -2.96 -10.79
C ASN A 69 -4.89 -3.46 -9.57
N LEU A 70 -5.55 -3.41 -8.42
CA LEU A 70 -5.15 -4.14 -7.24
C LEU A 70 -4.94 -5.62 -7.62
N ALA A 71 -3.83 -6.19 -7.17
CA ALA A 71 -3.52 -7.59 -7.44
C ALA A 71 -3.31 -8.34 -6.13
N VAL A 72 -3.57 -9.65 -6.18
CA VAL A 72 -3.39 -10.57 -5.08
C VAL A 72 -2.30 -11.57 -5.49
N ARG A 73 -1.16 -11.52 -4.81
CA ARG A 73 -0.10 -12.53 -4.95
C ARG A 73 -0.35 -13.64 -3.94
N VAL A 74 -0.35 -14.89 -4.36
CA VAL A 74 -0.33 -16.02 -3.44
C VAL A 74 1.10 -16.20 -2.95
N GLU A 75 1.32 -16.13 -1.64
CA GLU A 75 2.64 -16.28 -1.05
C GLU A 75 3.11 -17.74 -1.10
N GLU A 76 4.43 -17.95 -1.19
CA GLU A 76 5.06 -19.28 -1.31
C GLU A 76 4.74 -20.21 -0.13
N SER A 77 4.45 -19.64 1.04
CA SER A 77 4.05 -20.38 2.24
C SER A 77 2.65 -20.98 2.15
N SER A 78 1.85 -20.64 1.14
CA SER A 78 0.50 -21.17 0.97
C SER A 78 0.54 -22.67 0.67
N GLN A 79 -0.33 -23.42 1.33
CA GLN A 79 -0.42 -24.86 1.19
C GLN A 79 -1.87 -25.30 1.01
N LYS A 80 -2.29 -25.48 -0.23
CA LYS A 80 -3.64 -25.96 -0.55
C LYS A 80 -3.83 -27.40 -0.04
N PRO A 81 -4.98 -27.76 0.55
CA PRO A 81 -6.17 -26.93 0.83
C PRO A 81 -6.18 -26.27 2.21
N ASN A 82 -5.11 -26.40 3.00
CA ASN A 82 -5.16 -26.15 4.44
C ASN A 82 -4.78 -24.72 4.83
N TYR A 83 -4.04 -24.01 3.98
CA TYR A 83 -3.53 -22.68 4.31
C TYR A 83 -3.38 -21.82 3.05
N LEU A 84 -3.85 -20.58 3.15
CA LEU A 84 -3.72 -19.57 2.11
C LEU A 84 -3.15 -18.30 2.74
N ALA A 85 -2.01 -17.85 2.23
CA ALA A 85 -1.43 -16.55 2.53
C ALA A 85 -1.34 -15.73 1.24
N VAL A 86 -1.80 -14.49 1.28
CA VAL A 86 -1.81 -13.61 0.12
C VAL A 86 -1.23 -12.24 0.45
N LYS A 87 -0.49 -11.67 -0.49
CA LYS A 87 0.01 -10.30 -0.43
C LYS A 87 -0.80 -9.43 -1.38
N VAL A 88 -1.31 -8.32 -0.85
CA VAL A 88 -2.01 -7.31 -1.66
C VAL A 88 -0.99 -6.39 -2.31
N LEU A 89 -1.11 -6.21 -3.63
CA LEU A 89 -0.23 -5.37 -4.45
C LEU A 89 -1.03 -4.28 -5.15
N TYR A 90 -0.36 -3.17 -5.46
CA TYR A 90 -0.92 -2.06 -6.23
C TYR A 90 -2.20 -1.46 -5.63
N GLN A 91 -2.28 -1.38 -4.29
CA GLN A 91 -3.38 -0.70 -3.62
C GLN A 91 -3.33 0.79 -3.94
N GLY A 92 -4.27 1.24 -4.77
CA GLY A 92 -4.43 2.65 -5.10
C GLY A 92 -5.13 3.46 -4.01
N GLY A 93 -5.20 4.77 -4.25
CA GLY A 93 -5.82 5.73 -3.33
C GLY A 93 -4.91 6.10 -2.17
N GLN A 94 -5.46 6.86 -1.22
CA GLN A 94 -4.82 7.22 0.04
C GLN A 94 -5.56 6.50 1.16
N THR A 95 -5.41 5.18 1.21
CA THR A 95 -6.18 4.32 2.11
C THR A 95 -5.28 3.33 2.83
N GLU A 96 -5.82 2.72 3.88
CA GLU A 96 -5.29 1.53 4.53
C GLU A 96 -6.35 0.44 4.44
N MET A 97 -5.95 -0.77 4.04
CA MET A 97 -6.81 -1.94 4.15
C MET A 97 -6.79 -2.44 5.59
N VAL A 98 -7.91 -2.40 6.30
CA VAL A 98 -7.98 -2.71 7.74
C VAL A 98 -8.59 -4.08 8.05
N ALA A 99 -9.29 -4.68 7.08
CA ALA A 99 -9.82 -6.03 7.19
C ALA A 99 -9.93 -6.68 5.81
N MET A 100 -9.88 -8.01 5.77
CA MET A 100 -9.98 -8.81 4.55
C MET A 100 -10.71 -10.11 4.83
N ASP A 101 -11.66 -10.46 3.96
CA ASP A 101 -12.37 -11.73 3.98
C ASP A 101 -12.24 -12.45 2.63
N VAL A 102 -12.35 -13.77 2.66
CA VAL A 102 -12.34 -14.65 1.50
C VAL A 102 -13.57 -15.55 1.49
N ALA A 103 -14.09 -15.84 0.30
CA ALA A 103 -15.16 -16.81 0.09
C ALA A 103 -14.95 -17.54 -1.24
N GLN A 104 -15.62 -18.69 -1.40
CA GLN A 104 -15.82 -19.28 -2.72
C GLN A 104 -16.67 -18.33 -3.58
N VAL A 105 -16.33 -18.20 -4.86
CA VAL A 105 -17.12 -17.43 -5.83
C VAL A 105 -18.59 -17.90 -5.82
N GLY A 106 -19.51 -16.96 -5.67
CA GLY A 106 -20.96 -17.23 -5.59
C GLY A 106 -21.48 -17.64 -4.21
N SER A 107 -20.60 -17.85 -3.23
CA SER A 107 -20.99 -18.13 -1.85
C SER A 107 -21.17 -16.84 -1.04
N SER A 108 -22.13 -16.84 -0.10
CA SER A 108 -22.28 -15.81 0.94
C SER A 108 -21.54 -16.14 2.24
N ASN A 109 -20.88 -17.32 2.31
CA ASN A 109 -20.14 -17.77 3.49
C ASN A 109 -18.72 -17.19 3.46
N TRP A 110 -18.58 -15.99 4.03
CA TRP A 110 -17.30 -15.30 4.16
C TRP A 110 -16.51 -15.80 5.37
N GLY A 111 -15.24 -16.13 5.14
CA GLY A 111 -14.26 -16.38 6.20
C GLY A 111 -13.32 -15.18 6.34
N TYR A 112 -13.01 -14.78 7.57
CA TYR A 112 -12.05 -13.72 7.80
C TYR A 112 -10.62 -14.18 7.49
N MET A 113 -9.79 -13.22 7.10
CA MET A 113 -8.34 -13.38 7.00
C MET A 113 -7.66 -12.52 8.07
N SER A 114 -6.57 -13.03 8.62
CA SER A 114 -5.76 -12.32 9.62
C SER A 114 -4.60 -11.62 8.94
N ARG A 115 -4.26 -10.40 9.36
CA ARG A 115 -3.01 -9.77 8.94
C ARG A 115 -1.85 -10.48 9.64
N ASN A 116 -0.96 -11.08 8.86
CA ASN A 116 0.20 -11.78 9.39
C ASN A 116 1.36 -10.80 9.62
N TYR A 117 1.89 -10.23 8.53
CA TYR A 117 2.90 -9.17 8.57
C TYR A 117 2.76 -8.25 7.35
N GLY A 118 3.06 -6.96 7.52
CA GLY A 118 2.95 -5.98 6.44
C GLY A 118 1.61 -6.03 5.70
N ALA A 119 1.67 -6.28 4.39
CA ALA A 119 0.51 -6.41 3.50
C ALA A 119 0.09 -7.87 3.22
N VAL A 120 0.56 -8.82 4.04
CA VAL A 120 0.23 -10.25 3.94
C VAL A 120 -0.94 -10.60 4.86
N TRP A 121 -1.93 -11.26 4.29
CA TRP A 121 -3.13 -11.74 4.96
C TRP A 121 -3.24 -13.24 4.79
N ASP A 122 -3.68 -13.96 5.83
CA ASP A 122 -3.79 -15.41 5.77
C ASP A 122 -5.05 -15.99 6.40
N THR A 123 -5.30 -17.26 6.08
CA THR A 123 -6.35 -18.07 6.71
C THR A 123 -6.01 -19.56 6.60
N SER A 124 -6.34 -20.30 7.66
CA SER A 124 -6.29 -21.78 7.66
C SER A 124 -7.64 -22.42 7.31
N ARG A 125 -8.65 -21.62 6.96
CA ARG A 125 -9.99 -22.08 6.56
C ARG A 125 -10.23 -21.75 5.09
N VAL A 126 -9.39 -22.29 4.22
CA VAL A 126 -9.42 -21.98 2.79
C VAL A 126 -10.72 -22.51 2.16
N PRO A 127 -11.54 -21.65 1.50
CA PRO A 127 -12.71 -22.13 0.79
C PRO A 127 -12.33 -23.02 -0.40
N ASN A 128 -13.24 -23.91 -0.79
CA ASN A 128 -13.05 -24.74 -1.99
C ASN A 128 -13.38 -23.94 -3.26
N GLY A 129 -12.77 -24.33 -4.39
CA GLY A 129 -13.05 -23.73 -5.69
C GLY A 129 -12.38 -22.37 -5.91
N ALA A 130 -12.88 -21.62 -6.91
CA ALA A 130 -12.40 -20.27 -7.19
C ALA A 130 -12.78 -19.32 -6.06
N LEU A 131 -11.93 -18.34 -5.77
CA LEU A 131 -12.04 -17.46 -4.61
C LEU A 131 -12.31 -16.00 -4.99
N GLN A 132 -13.16 -15.38 -4.17
CA GLN A 132 -13.47 -13.96 -4.17
C GLN A 132 -13.02 -13.33 -2.85
N PHE A 133 -12.73 -12.04 -2.88
CA PHE A 133 -12.27 -11.29 -1.71
C PHE A 133 -13.12 -10.06 -1.50
N ARG A 134 -13.31 -9.69 -0.24
CA ARG A 134 -13.74 -8.35 0.13
C ARG A 134 -12.80 -7.80 1.18
N PHE A 135 -12.65 -6.49 1.17
CA PHE A 135 -11.76 -5.81 2.09
C PHE A 135 -12.39 -4.50 2.54
N VAL A 136 -12.09 -4.10 3.77
CA VAL A 136 -12.43 -2.78 4.29
C VAL A 136 -11.21 -1.88 4.10
N VAL A 137 -11.41 -0.74 3.44
CA VAL A 137 -10.41 0.31 3.35
C VAL A 137 -10.86 1.55 4.08
N THR A 138 -9.92 2.32 4.66
CA THR A 138 -10.24 3.66 5.14
C THR A 138 -10.64 4.56 3.97
N SER A 139 -11.68 5.37 4.14
CA SER A 139 -12.25 6.22 3.08
C SER A 139 -13.09 7.33 3.70
N GLY A 140 -12.77 8.59 3.39
CA GLY A 140 -13.32 9.72 4.13
C GLY A 140 -12.96 9.60 5.62
N TYR A 141 -13.93 9.85 6.49
CA TYR A 141 -13.75 9.67 7.94
C TYR A 141 -14.11 8.24 8.43
N ASP A 142 -14.47 7.34 7.52
CA ASP A 142 -15.03 6.02 7.81
C ASP A 142 -14.26 4.88 7.10
N GLY A 143 -14.81 3.67 7.15
CA GLY A 143 -14.40 2.52 6.34
C GLY A 143 -15.35 2.26 5.18
N LYS A 144 -14.82 1.74 4.07
CA LYS A 144 -15.58 1.33 2.88
C LYS A 144 -15.27 -0.11 2.51
N TRP A 145 -16.31 -0.89 2.26
CA TRP A 145 -16.16 -2.23 1.70
C TRP A 145 -15.90 -2.17 0.20
N ILE A 146 -14.92 -2.95 -0.23
CA ILE A 146 -14.59 -3.15 -1.63
C ILE A 146 -14.65 -4.66 -1.90
N TRP A 147 -15.25 -5.04 -3.03
CA TRP A 147 -15.51 -6.44 -3.38
C TRP A 147 -14.85 -6.81 -4.71
N ALA A 148 -13.87 -7.70 -4.65
CA ALA A 148 -13.23 -8.34 -5.80
C ALA A 148 -13.84 -9.73 -6.03
N LYS A 149 -14.76 -9.81 -7.01
CA LYS A 149 -15.72 -10.92 -7.17
C LYS A 149 -15.14 -12.24 -7.68
N ASN A 150 -13.99 -12.21 -8.35
CA ASN A 150 -13.35 -13.41 -8.90
C ASN A 150 -11.87 -13.11 -9.08
N VAL A 151 -11.02 -13.62 -8.18
CA VAL A 151 -9.59 -13.25 -8.14
C VAL A 151 -8.70 -14.47 -8.29
N LEU A 152 -8.85 -15.46 -7.41
CA LEU A 152 -8.04 -16.68 -7.49
C LEU A 152 -8.85 -17.79 -8.18
N PRO A 153 -8.33 -18.44 -9.24
CA PRO A 153 -8.95 -19.61 -9.80
C PRO A 153 -8.88 -20.79 -8.82
N ALA A 154 -9.67 -21.84 -9.05
CA ALA A 154 -9.70 -22.99 -8.15
C ALA A 154 -8.33 -23.66 -7.99
N ASP A 155 -7.51 -23.64 -9.03
CA ASP A 155 -6.16 -24.20 -9.10
C ASP A 155 -5.05 -23.16 -8.87
N TRP A 156 -5.34 -22.11 -8.10
CA TRP A 156 -4.35 -21.10 -7.74
C TRP A 156 -3.04 -21.73 -7.25
N LYS A 157 -1.93 -21.09 -7.62
CA LYS A 157 -0.57 -21.55 -7.35
C LYS A 157 0.20 -20.55 -6.49
N PRO A 158 1.00 -21.01 -5.51
CA PRO A 158 1.96 -20.17 -4.82
C PRO A 158 2.89 -19.43 -5.80
N GLY A 159 3.29 -18.23 -5.43
CA GLY A 159 4.16 -17.34 -6.22
C GLY A 159 3.46 -16.56 -7.34
N MET A 160 2.26 -16.97 -7.74
CA MET A 160 1.51 -16.33 -8.82
C MET A 160 0.76 -15.07 -8.37
N ILE A 161 0.60 -14.13 -9.31
CA ILE A 161 -0.10 -12.86 -9.11
C ILE A 161 -1.39 -12.88 -9.93
N TYR A 162 -2.51 -12.53 -9.29
CA TYR A 162 -3.83 -12.52 -9.91
C TYR A 162 -4.44 -11.11 -9.84
N ASN A 163 -4.99 -10.66 -10.96
CA ASN A 163 -5.64 -9.36 -11.05
C ASN A 163 -7.03 -9.41 -10.40
N SER A 164 -7.35 -8.46 -9.52
CA SER A 164 -8.63 -8.44 -8.82
C SER A 164 -9.79 -7.83 -9.62
N GLY A 165 -9.49 -7.14 -10.72
CA GLY A 165 -10.46 -6.34 -11.48
C GLY A 165 -10.85 -5.02 -10.81
N VAL A 166 -10.28 -4.71 -9.64
CA VAL A 166 -10.66 -3.58 -8.81
C VAL A 166 -9.56 -2.54 -8.77
N GLN A 167 -9.94 -1.27 -8.88
CA GLN A 167 -9.09 -0.13 -8.59
C GLN A 167 -9.67 0.63 -7.40
N ILE A 168 -8.81 1.00 -6.45
CA ILE A 168 -9.18 1.81 -5.29
C ILE A 168 -8.63 3.22 -5.55
N THR A 169 -9.51 4.21 -5.45
CA THR A 169 -9.16 5.63 -5.62
C THR A 169 -9.62 6.47 -4.43
N ASP A 170 -10.14 5.81 -3.39
CA ASP A 170 -10.63 6.43 -2.18
C ASP A 170 -9.51 7.18 -1.42
N ILE A 171 -9.89 8.18 -0.64
CA ILE A 171 -8.99 9.03 0.15
C ILE A 171 -9.51 9.05 1.58
N ALA A 172 -8.70 8.56 2.52
CA ALA A 172 -8.95 8.71 3.94
C ALA A 172 -8.69 10.16 4.37
N LYS A 173 -9.60 10.71 5.18
CA LYS A 173 -9.50 12.04 5.78
C LYS A 173 -9.12 11.91 7.25
N GLU A 174 -8.36 12.87 7.73
CA GLU A 174 -7.97 12.96 9.14
C GLU A 174 -8.84 14.00 9.86
N GLY A 175 -9.10 13.79 11.15
CA GLY A 175 -9.95 14.65 11.97
C GLY A 175 -9.30 15.98 12.39
N CYS A 176 -8.37 16.50 11.60
CA CYS A 176 -7.72 17.80 11.80
C CYS A 176 -8.17 18.79 10.70
N SER A 177 -7.91 20.08 10.89
CA SER A 177 -8.17 21.08 9.85
C SER A 177 -7.21 20.89 8.66
N GLU A 178 -7.59 21.34 7.45
CA GLU A 178 -6.75 21.21 6.25
C GLU A 178 -5.35 21.84 6.41
N SER A 179 -5.23 22.88 7.25
CA SER A 179 -3.97 23.53 7.61
C SER A 179 -3.10 22.72 8.56
N GLU A 180 -3.70 21.85 9.37
CA GLU A 180 -3.02 21.03 10.38
C GLU A 180 -2.68 19.62 9.85
N CYS A 181 -3.54 19.03 9.01
CA CYS A 181 -3.27 17.71 8.40
C CYS A 181 -2.31 17.80 7.19
N GLY A 182 -1.91 19.01 6.76
CA GLY A 182 -1.07 19.18 5.57
C GLY A 182 -1.78 18.86 4.25
N ASP A 183 -3.11 18.86 4.23
CA ASP A 183 -3.94 18.69 3.04
C ASP A 183 -3.83 19.88 2.07
N GLY A 184 -3.38 21.03 2.59
CA GLY A 184 -3.05 22.21 1.80
C GLY A 184 -2.11 21.91 0.62
N SER A 185 -2.30 22.65 -0.48
CA SER A 185 -1.37 22.63 -1.60
C SER A 185 0.00 23.09 -1.11
N TRP A 186 1.00 22.24 -1.30
CA TRP A 186 2.39 22.62 -1.15
C TRP A 186 2.67 23.80 -2.09
N LYS A 187 2.88 24.99 -1.51
CA LYS A 187 3.35 26.17 -2.25
C LYS A 187 4.77 25.94 -2.76
#